data_AF-A0A1H4AN79-F1
#
_entry.id   AF-A0A1H4AN79-F1
#
_cell.length_a   1.000
_cell.length_b   1.000
_cell.length_c   1.000
_cell.angle_alpha   90.00
_cell.angle_beta   90.00
_cell.angle_gamma   90.00
#
_symmetry.space_group_name_H-M   'P 1'
#
loop_
_entity.id
_entity.type
_entity.pdbx_description
1 polymer ?
#
loop_
_entity_poly.entity_id
_entity_poly.type
_entity_poly.pdbx_seq_one_letter_code
_entity_poly.pdbx_strand_id
1 'polypeptide(L)'
;MKAKEVTILTGFLGAGKTTVLNAVIAKKKETKFAIIENEIGEESIDAGLILKGEDDVIELNNGCLCCTLNDNIYELLNNLWDKRDAWDHLIIEATGIADPANIAHPFLTNDNVKRGFDLKRVICIVDAELIEDQLKEHPEAIKQIAFSDLILLNKVEKVGPGYVQELQAVLKAINPFAETLVAEGQNFQVTKLFARERFANFYSNPKPVVTPKGIFSLSSAAPEKQPLVAFGTSHNRHEHSDIETVLLKYKESMNIQDLEHRMMVFLIAQSANVYRVKGIIYSHLFESRIVLQTVGKSLAIALGENWLPDEIRETKIVVIGKELKLYGFDKMFRTCLYSPSDIE
;
A
#
# COMPACT_ATOMS: atom_id res chain seq x y z
N MET A 1 -22.83 -3.96 16.55
CA MET A 1 -21.58 -3.64 17.29
C MET A 1 -20.64 -2.96 16.31
N LYS A 2 -19.90 -1.92 16.71
CA LYS A 2 -18.97 -1.23 15.81
C LYS A 2 -17.73 -2.11 15.61
N ALA A 3 -17.26 -2.27 14.37
CA ALA A 3 -16.00 -2.94 14.08
C ALA A 3 -14.83 -2.17 14.73
N LYS A 4 -13.81 -2.90 15.17
CA LYS A 4 -12.59 -2.36 15.76
C LYS A 4 -11.64 -1.90 14.67
N GLU A 5 -11.02 -0.74 14.87
CA GLU A 5 -10.09 -0.19 13.88
C GLU A 5 -8.78 -0.97 13.86
N VAL A 6 -8.28 -1.25 12.66
CA VAL A 6 -7.00 -1.91 12.43
C VAL A 6 -6.08 -1.01 11.62
N THR A 7 -4.84 -0.86 12.07
CA THR A 7 -3.74 -0.23 11.33
C THR A 7 -2.63 -1.26 11.12
N ILE A 8 -2.16 -1.42 9.89
CA ILE A 8 -0.94 -2.20 9.62
C ILE A 8 0.22 -1.23 9.45
N LEU A 9 1.29 -1.43 10.21
CA LEU A 9 2.56 -0.73 10.10
C LEU A 9 3.57 -1.62 9.39
N THR A 10 4.08 -1.18 8.25
CA THR A 10 5.03 -1.92 7.42
C THR A 10 6.22 -1.04 7.06
N GLY A 11 7.25 -1.63 6.46
CA GLY A 11 8.45 -0.91 6.01
C GLY A 11 9.67 -1.79 6.17
N PHE A 12 10.70 -1.53 5.36
CA PHE A 12 11.87 -2.39 5.29
C PHE A 12 12.64 -2.45 6.63
N LEU A 13 13.58 -3.39 6.77
CA LEU A 13 14.35 -3.53 8.01
C LEU A 13 15.06 -2.21 8.35
N GLY A 14 15.03 -1.84 9.63
CA GLY A 14 15.67 -0.62 10.10
C GLY A 14 14.96 0.69 9.76
N ALA A 15 13.81 0.69 9.07
CA ALA A 15 13.11 1.92 8.71
C ALA A 15 12.59 2.76 9.90
N GLY A 16 12.55 2.19 11.11
CA GLY A 16 12.09 2.86 12.33
C GLY A 16 10.62 2.63 12.67
N LYS A 17 10.06 1.47 12.28
CA LYS A 17 8.67 1.08 12.57
C LYS A 17 8.36 1.13 14.07
N THR A 18 9.12 0.42 14.90
CA THR A 18 8.98 0.40 16.37
C THR A 18 9.07 1.80 16.99
N THR A 19 9.98 2.65 16.50
CA THR A 19 10.11 4.05 16.95
C THR A 19 8.83 4.85 16.65
N VAL A 20 8.28 4.70 15.45
CA VAL A 20 7.01 5.35 15.07
C VAL A 20 5.84 4.79 15.88
N LEU A 21 5.78 3.47 16.10
CA LEU A 21 4.76 2.81 16.93
C LEU A 21 4.74 3.41 18.34
N ASN A 22 5.90 3.53 18.97
CA ASN A 22 6.03 4.14 20.29
C ASN A 22 5.57 5.60 20.33
N ALA A 23 5.89 6.38 19.31
CA ALA A 23 5.42 7.76 19.22
C ALA A 23 3.90 7.85 19.01
N VAL A 24 3.30 6.89 18.31
CA VAL A 24 1.84 6.78 18.18
C VAL A 24 1.19 6.54 19.53
N ILE A 25 1.66 5.54 20.28
CA ILE A 25 1.16 5.19 21.62
C ILE A 25 1.29 6.40 22.55
N ALA A 26 2.47 7.01 22.59
CA ALA A 26 2.74 8.18 23.43
C ALA A 26 1.87 9.39 23.10
N LYS A 27 1.50 9.59 21.82
CA LYS A 27 0.67 10.71 21.38
C LYS A 27 -0.83 10.46 21.63
N LYS A 28 -1.27 9.20 21.63
CA LYS A 28 -2.68 8.80 21.77
C LYS A 28 -2.95 8.07 23.10
N LYS A 29 -2.61 8.71 24.21
CA LYS A 29 -2.72 8.13 25.57
C LYS A 29 -4.13 7.67 25.96
N GLU A 30 -5.16 8.30 25.41
CA GLU A 30 -6.56 7.94 25.68
C GLU A 30 -7.06 6.74 24.86
N THR A 31 -6.23 6.19 23.96
CA THR A 31 -6.58 5.04 23.12
C THR A 31 -5.90 3.80 23.65
N LYS A 32 -6.67 2.77 24.00
CA LYS A 32 -6.12 1.48 24.40
C LYS A 32 -5.74 0.67 23.18
N PHE A 33 -4.45 0.39 23.00
CA PHE A 33 -3.97 -0.33 21.82
C PHE A 33 -3.81 -1.82 22.12
N ALA A 34 -4.34 -2.66 21.22
CA ALA A 34 -3.87 -4.02 21.07
C ALA A 34 -2.75 -4.00 20.03
N ILE A 35 -1.60 -4.61 20.34
CA ILE A 35 -0.43 -4.59 19.45
C ILE A 35 -0.03 -6.02 19.14
N ILE A 36 0.15 -6.29 17.84
CA ILE A 36 0.73 -7.52 17.33
C ILE A 36 2.06 -7.17 16.69
N GLU A 37 3.15 -7.64 17.28
CA GLU A 37 4.49 -7.54 16.69
C GLU A 37 4.79 -8.84 15.98
N ASN A 38 4.98 -8.76 14.66
CA ASN A 38 5.45 -9.89 13.89
C ASN A 38 6.97 -9.80 13.79
N GLU A 39 7.69 -10.58 14.59
CA GLU A 39 9.15 -10.77 14.47
C GLU A 39 9.48 -12.20 14.01
N ILE A 40 10.66 -12.38 13.40
CA ILE A 40 11.28 -13.69 13.16
C ILE A 40 12.25 -13.96 14.32
N GLY A 41 11.92 -14.87 15.24
CA GLY A 41 12.82 -15.33 16.31
C GLY A 41 12.14 -15.45 17.69
N GLU A 42 12.63 -16.36 18.54
CA GLU A 42 12.12 -16.62 19.90
C GLU A 42 12.65 -15.65 20.97
N GLU A 43 13.62 -14.79 20.63
CA GLU A 43 14.17 -13.76 21.53
C GLU A 43 14.00 -12.37 20.90
N SER A 44 13.02 -11.61 21.38
CA SER A 44 12.83 -10.22 20.98
C SER A 44 13.83 -9.32 21.72
N ILE A 45 14.70 -8.62 20.98
CA ILE A 45 15.50 -7.51 21.52
C ILE A 45 14.64 -6.25 21.65
N ASP A 46 13.60 -6.14 20.81
CA ASP A 46 12.76 -4.95 20.68
C ASP A 46 11.58 -4.92 21.68
N ALA A 47 11.24 -6.04 22.33
CA ALA A 47 10.26 -6.11 23.42
C ALA A 47 10.59 -5.21 24.63
N GLY A 48 11.85 -4.75 24.75
CA GLY A 48 12.27 -3.77 25.75
C GLY A 48 12.01 -2.30 25.37
N LEU A 49 11.66 -2.01 24.12
CA LEU A 49 11.56 -0.64 23.59
C LEU A 49 10.15 -0.05 23.62
N ILE A 50 9.10 -0.86 23.85
CA ILE A 50 7.75 -0.32 24.02
C ILE A 50 7.65 0.38 25.38
N LEU A 51 7.31 1.67 25.37
CA LEU A 51 7.06 2.43 26.60
C LEU A 51 5.86 1.82 27.32
N LYS A 52 6.13 1.05 28.38
CA LYS A 52 5.15 0.40 29.26
C LYS A 52 4.34 1.47 30.01
N GLY A 53 3.13 1.76 29.55
CA GLY A 53 2.06 2.26 30.42
C GLY A 53 1.39 1.05 31.08
N GLU A 54 1.17 1.09 32.40
CA GLU A 54 0.73 -0.07 33.19
C GLU A 54 -0.64 -0.68 32.76
N ASP A 55 -1.44 0.02 31.94
CA ASP A 55 -2.82 -0.37 31.62
C ASP A 55 -3.24 -0.31 30.12
N ASP A 56 -2.38 0.14 29.19
CA ASP A 56 -2.85 0.61 27.86
C ASP A 56 -2.43 -0.23 26.64
N VAL A 57 -1.56 -1.23 26.83
CA VAL A 57 -1.04 -2.08 25.74
C VAL A 57 -1.23 -3.55 26.08
N ILE A 58 -2.06 -4.25 25.29
CA ILE A 58 -2.13 -5.71 25.33
C ILE A 58 -1.15 -6.24 24.27
N GLU A 59 0.03 -6.64 24.72
CA GLU A 59 1.04 -7.32 23.92
C GLU A 59 0.74 -8.82 23.88
N LEU A 60 0.75 -9.41 22.68
CA LEU A 60 0.53 -10.84 22.49
C LEU A 60 1.79 -11.48 21.92
N ASN A 61 2.59 -12.09 22.81
CA ASN A 61 3.81 -12.83 22.49
C ASN A 61 3.52 -14.24 21.95
N ASN A 62 2.76 -14.32 20.86
CA ASN A 62 2.57 -15.56 20.10
C ASN A 62 3.31 -15.41 18.75
N GLY A 63 4.55 -15.87 18.73
CA GLY A 63 5.54 -15.66 17.68
C GLY A 63 5.13 -15.95 16.24
N CYS A 64 5.85 -15.28 15.33
CA CYS A 64 5.88 -15.48 13.88
C CYS A 64 4.52 -15.51 13.16
N LEU A 65 3.92 -14.35 12.88
CA LEU A 65 2.97 -14.19 11.77
C LEU A 65 3.64 -14.46 10.39
N CYS A 66 4.97 -14.54 10.35
CA CYS A 66 5.77 -14.79 9.15
C CYS A 66 6.10 -16.28 8.89
N CYS A 67 5.88 -17.18 9.85
CA CYS A 67 6.24 -18.59 9.70
C CYS A 67 5.05 -19.46 10.09
N THR A 68 4.45 -20.10 9.08
CA THR A 68 3.28 -21.01 9.14
C THR A 68 1.91 -20.32 9.05
N LEU A 69 1.32 -20.37 7.84
CA LEU A 69 -0.11 -20.48 7.50
C LEU A 69 -1.12 -19.44 8.05
N ASN A 70 -2.10 -19.11 7.22
CA ASN A 70 -3.28 -18.30 7.51
C ASN A 70 -4.04 -18.66 8.80
N ASP A 71 -3.76 -19.77 9.47
CA ASP A 71 -4.56 -20.27 10.59
C ASP A 71 -4.23 -19.58 11.93
N ASN A 72 -2.96 -19.17 12.16
CA ASN A 72 -2.56 -18.51 13.42
C ASN A 72 -3.17 -17.10 13.58
N ILE A 73 -3.34 -16.36 12.48
CA ILE A 73 -3.94 -15.01 12.54
C ILE A 73 -5.43 -15.06 12.92
N TYR A 74 -6.19 -16.09 12.52
CA TYR A 74 -7.60 -16.20 12.88
C TYR A 74 -7.79 -16.49 14.37
N GLU A 75 -6.95 -17.35 14.95
CA GLU A 75 -6.97 -17.62 16.41
C GLU A 75 -6.64 -16.36 17.21
N LEU A 76 -5.62 -15.61 16.78
CA LEU A 76 -5.24 -14.35 17.39
C LEU A 76 -6.37 -13.31 17.33
N LEU A 77 -7.01 -13.18 16.16
CA LEU A 77 -8.17 -12.29 15.98
C LEU A 77 -9.36 -12.72 16.82
N ASN A 78 -9.62 -14.02 16.98
CA ASN A 78 -10.66 -14.51 17.87
C ASN A 78 -10.37 -14.17 19.34
N ASN A 79 -9.13 -14.37 19.81
CA ASN A 79 -8.72 -14.01 21.16
C ASN A 79 -8.86 -12.50 21.43
N LEU A 80 -8.48 -11.67 20.46
CA LEU A 80 -8.65 -10.22 20.52
C LEU A 80 -10.13 -9.84 20.53
N TRP A 81 -10.96 -10.54 19.75
CA TRP A 81 -12.40 -10.32 19.70
C TRP A 81 -13.10 -10.68 21.02
N ASP A 82 -12.69 -11.75 21.68
CA ASP A 82 -13.22 -12.14 22.99
C ASP A 82 -12.91 -11.07 24.05
N LYS A 83 -11.74 -10.43 23.94
CA LYS A 83 -11.30 -9.32 24.81
C LYS A 83 -11.56 -7.94 24.23
N ARG A 84 -12.43 -7.79 23.23
CA ARG A 84 -12.66 -6.52 22.49
C ARG A 84 -13.07 -5.34 23.36
N ASP A 85 -13.60 -5.56 24.56
CA ASP A 85 -13.98 -4.47 25.46
C ASP A 85 -12.77 -3.88 26.23
N ALA A 86 -11.60 -4.54 26.17
CA ALA A 86 -10.38 -4.11 26.84
C ALA A 86 -9.49 -3.18 26.01
N TRP A 87 -9.74 -3.04 24.71
CA TRP A 87 -8.91 -2.27 23.77
C TRP A 87 -9.75 -1.58 22.69
N ASP A 88 -9.25 -0.50 22.11
CA ASP A 88 -9.97 0.34 21.14
C ASP A 88 -9.48 0.14 19.70
N HIS A 89 -8.16 0.00 19.54
CA HIS A 89 -7.48 0.02 18.25
C HIS A 89 -6.44 -1.11 18.16
N LEU A 90 -6.47 -1.88 17.08
CA LEU A 90 -5.46 -2.89 16.78
C LEU A 90 -4.36 -2.34 15.87
N ILE A 91 -3.11 -2.41 16.29
CA ILE A 91 -1.94 -2.14 15.43
C ILE A 91 -1.19 -3.45 15.18
N ILE A 92 -0.90 -3.73 13.91
CA ILE A 92 -0.09 -4.87 13.49
C ILE A 92 1.21 -4.33 12.92
N GLU A 93 2.32 -4.53 13.62
CA GLU A 93 3.65 -4.29 13.08
C GLU A 93 4.11 -5.52 12.27
N ALA A 94 4.31 -5.31 10.97
CA ALA A 94 4.83 -6.33 10.07
C ALA A 94 6.35 -6.43 10.18
N THR A 95 6.93 -7.63 10.02
CA THR A 95 8.39 -7.77 9.92
C THR A 95 8.93 -6.92 8.77
N GLY A 96 10.22 -6.55 8.83
CA GLY A 96 10.83 -5.74 7.77
C GLY A 96 10.82 -6.37 6.37
N ILE A 97 10.59 -7.68 6.27
CA ILE A 97 10.50 -8.41 4.98
C ILE A 97 9.10 -8.96 4.69
N ALA A 98 8.13 -8.74 5.57
CA ALA A 98 6.79 -9.25 5.37
C ALA A 98 6.12 -8.55 4.19
N ASP A 99 5.37 -9.33 3.42
CA ASP A 99 4.44 -8.82 2.42
C ASP A 99 3.17 -8.35 3.14
N PRO A 100 2.87 -7.02 3.15
CA PRO A 100 1.72 -6.51 3.87
C PRO A 100 0.38 -6.98 3.27
N ALA A 101 0.37 -7.48 2.03
CA ALA A 101 -0.84 -8.02 1.45
C ALA A 101 -1.29 -9.30 2.15
N ASN A 102 -0.37 -10.15 2.60
CA ASN A 102 -0.71 -11.37 3.34
C ASN A 102 -1.33 -11.04 4.71
N ILE A 103 -0.81 -10.03 5.39
CA ILE A 103 -1.33 -9.56 6.69
C ILE A 103 -2.71 -8.93 6.50
N ALA A 104 -2.90 -8.15 5.45
CA ALA A 104 -4.17 -7.49 5.14
C ALA A 104 -5.24 -8.44 4.58
N HIS A 105 -4.87 -9.63 4.13
CA HIS A 105 -5.75 -10.55 3.41
C HIS A 105 -7.03 -10.91 4.18
N PRO A 106 -6.96 -11.34 5.46
CA PRO A 106 -8.18 -11.69 6.22
C PRO A 106 -9.11 -10.50 6.39
N PHE A 107 -8.56 -9.31 6.65
CA PHE A 107 -9.34 -8.08 6.87
C PHE A 107 -10.05 -7.57 5.61
N LEU A 108 -9.67 -8.03 4.42
CA LEU A 108 -10.20 -7.53 3.16
C LEU A 108 -11.03 -8.57 2.41
N THR A 109 -10.83 -9.86 2.70
CA THR A 109 -11.46 -10.96 1.95
C THR A 109 -12.38 -11.83 2.81
N ASN A 110 -12.24 -11.83 4.14
CA ASN A 110 -13.05 -12.65 5.04
C ASN A 110 -14.18 -11.82 5.67
N ASP A 111 -15.43 -12.16 5.36
CA ASP A 111 -16.60 -11.40 5.85
C ASP A 111 -16.87 -11.53 7.35
N ASN A 112 -16.39 -12.59 8.01
CA ASN A 112 -16.45 -12.68 9.48
C ASN A 112 -15.47 -11.68 10.10
N VAL A 113 -14.23 -11.62 9.58
CA VAL A 113 -13.21 -10.68 10.06
C VAL A 113 -13.64 -9.25 9.80
N LYS A 114 -14.08 -8.91 8.58
CA LYS A 114 -14.55 -7.56 8.19
C LYS A 114 -15.67 -7.02 9.08
N ARG A 115 -16.53 -7.90 9.61
CA ARG A 115 -17.61 -7.50 10.53
C ARG A 115 -17.09 -7.07 11.89
N GLY A 116 -15.98 -7.66 12.36
CA GLY A 116 -15.39 -7.35 13.66
C GLY A 116 -14.22 -6.36 13.59
N PHE A 117 -13.51 -6.31 12.48
CA PHE A 117 -12.25 -5.59 12.31
C PHE A 117 -12.28 -4.81 10.99
N ASP A 118 -12.09 -3.49 11.08
CA ASP A 118 -12.05 -2.57 9.95
C ASP A 118 -10.61 -2.12 9.68
N LEU A 119 -10.02 -2.58 8.57
CA LEU A 119 -8.67 -2.19 8.16
C LEU A 119 -8.67 -0.77 7.61
N LYS A 120 -8.47 0.18 8.53
CA LYS A 120 -8.49 1.61 8.27
C LYS A 120 -7.32 2.10 7.45
N ARG A 121 -6.13 1.51 7.58
CA ARG A 121 -4.93 2.00 6.88
C ARG A 121 -3.76 1.02 6.92
N VAL A 122 -2.95 1.08 5.86
CA VAL A 122 -1.59 0.52 5.81
C VAL A 122 -0.58 1.65 5.70
N ILE A 123 0.32 1.76 6.68
CA ILE A 123 1.34 2.80 6.76
C ILE A 123 2.70 2.16 6.45
N CYS A 124 3.39 2.62 5.40
CA CYS A 124 4.74 2.20 5.07
C CYS A 124 5.76 3.22 5.57
N ILE A 125 6.64 2.80 6.48
CA ILE A 125 7.77 3.60 6.93
C ILE A 125 8.94 3.38 5.98
N VAL A 126 9.49 4.47 5.45
CA VAL A 126 10.56 4.45 4.45
C VAL A 126 11.77 5.18 5.02
N ASP A 127 12.92 4.50 5.02
CA ASP A 127 14.20 5.12 5.39
C ASP A 127 14.73 5.97 4.23
N ALA A 128 14.74 7.29 4.39
CA ALA A 128 15.20 8.18 3.33
C ALA A 128 16.68 7.98 2.97
N GLU A 129 17.53 7.49 3.88
CA GLU A 129 18.95 7.26 3.62
C GLU A 129 19.20 6.01 2.77
N LEU A 130 18.39 4.97 2.96
CA LEU A 130 18.67 3.62 2.42
C LEU A 130 17.69 3.16 1.33
N ILE A 131 16.60 3.90 1.09
CA ILE A 131 15.49 3.42 0.25
C ILE A 131 15.92 3.06 -1.19
N GLU A 132 16.85 3.79 -1.79
CA GLU A 132 17.26 3.50 -3.17
C GLU A 132 17.88 2.12 -3.32
N ASP A 133 18.76 1.74 -2.40
CA ASP A 133 19.41 0.43 -2.44
C ASP A 133 18.40 -0.66 -2.09
N GLN A 134 17.50 -0.38 -1.14
CA GLN A 134 16.38 -1.28 -0.83
C GLN A 134 15.48 -1.54 -2.04
N LEU A 135 15.16 -0.51 -2.84
CA LEU A 135 14.35 -0.66 -4.05
C LEU A 135 15.06 -1.44 -5.17
N LYS A 136 16.40 -1.42 -5.21
CA LYS A 136 17.20 -2.18 -6.17
C LYS A 136 17.29 -3.65 -5.78
N GLU A 137 17.58 -3.92 -4.51
CA GLU A 137 17.98 -5.25 -4.06
C GLU A 137 16.79 -6.08 -3.55
N HIS A 138 15.75 -5.43 -3.04
CA HIS A 138 14.70 -6.10 -2.27
C HIS A 138 13.30 -5.82 -2.84
N PRO A 139 12.67 -6.80 -3.53
CA PRO A 139 11.31 -6.65 -4.02
C PRO A 139 10.28 -6.43 -2.90
N GLU A 140 10.60 -6.83 -1.67
CA GLU A 140 9.79 -6.60 -0.46
C GLU A 140 9.55 -5.11 -0.22
N ALA A 141 10.58 -4.26 -0.34
CA ALA A 141 10.46 -2.81 -0.16
C ALA A 141 9.47 -2.21 -1.17
N ILE A 142 9.53 -2.69 -2.42
CA ILE A 142 8.60 -2.27 -3.47
C ILE A 142 7.17 -2.67 -3.12
N LYS A 143 6.94 -3.93 -2.73
CA LYS A 143 5.62 -4.43 -2.35
C LYS A 143 5.04 -3.64 -1.18
N GLN A 144 5.86 -3.33 -0.18
CA GLN A 144 5.47 -2.53 0.99
C GLN A 144 5.02 -1.13 0.60
N ILE A 145 5.79 -0.45 -0.24
CA ILE A 145 5.43 0.88 -0.76
C ILE A 145 4.18 0.80 -1.63
N ALA A 146 4.14 -0.13 -2.59
CA ALA A 146 3.04 -0.28 -3.54
C ALA A 146 1.71 -0.58 -2.84
N PHE A 147 1.71 -1.40 -1.78
CA PHE A 147 0.50 -1.78 -1.05
C PHE A 147 -0.02 -0.72 -0.06
N SER A 148 0.85 0.18 0.39
CA SER A 148 0.51 1.18 1.41
C SER A 148 -0.56 2.19 1.00
N ASP A 149 -1.26 2.73 1.99
CA ASP A 149 -2.18 3.86 1.84
C ASP A 149 -1.51 5.19 2.20
N LEU A 150 -0.53 5.14 3.12
CA LEU A 150 0.32 6.25 3.52
C LEU A 150 1.78 5.79 3.52
N ILE A 151 2.67 6.69 3.10
CA ILE A 151 4.11 6.52 3.22
C ILE A 151 4.63 7.59 4.18
N LEU A 152 5.38 7.19 5.21
CA LEU A 152 6.12 8.11 6.06
C LEU A 152 7.60 8.03 5.70
N LEU A 153 8.13 9.09 5.10
CA LEU A 153 9.57 9.28 4.92
C LEU A 153 10.19 9.60 6.28
N ASN A 154 11.01 8.68 6.77
CA ASN A 154 11.73 8.77 8.04
C ASN A 154 13.22 9.03 7.80
N LYS A 155 13.93 9.45 8.85
CA LYS A 155 15.38 9.73 8.84
C LYS A 155 15.81 10.77 7.80
N VAL A 156 14.91 11.70 7.46
CA VAL A 156 15.18 12.73 6.44
C VAL A 156 16.26 13.71 6.87
N GLU A 157 16.55 13.82 8.17
CA GLU A 157 17.67 14.60 8.70
C GLU A 157 19.04 14.10 8.23
N LYS A 158 19.12 12.87 7.72
CA LYS A 158 20.36 12.29 7.17
C LYS A 158 20.60 12.62 5.71
N VAL A 159 19.64 13.26 5.04
CA VAL A 159 19.70 13.56 3.60
C VAL A 159 19.38 15.03 3.32
N GLY A 160 19.78 15.52 2.14
CA GLY A 160 19.52 16.90 1.75
C GLY A 160 18.04 17.18 1.42
N PRO A 161 17.52 18.41 1.62
CA PRO A 161 16.12 18.73 1.34
C PRO A 161 15.74 18.59 -0.15
N GLY A 162 16.68 18.80 -1.07
CA GLY A 162 16.46 18.56 -2.50
C GLY A 162 16.21 17.06 -2.78
N TYR A 163 16.98 16.20 -2.13
CA TYR A 163 16.84 14.76 -2.25
C TYR A 163 15.51 14.24 -1.69
N VAL A 164 15.01 14.83 -0.60
CA VAL A 164 13.66 14.49 -0.06
C VAL A 164 12.57 14.73 -1.11
N GLN A 165 12.64 15.85 -1.85
CA GLN A 165 11.66 16.14 -2.91
C GLN A 165 11.74 15.14 -4.06
N GLU A 166 12.94 14.73 -4.43
CA GLU A 166 13.18 13.70 -5.45
C GLU A 166 12.61 12.35 -5.00
N LEU A 167 12.89 11.93 -3.75
CA LEU A 167 12.32 10.71 -3.18
C LEU A 167 10.79 10.74 -3.14
N GLN A 168 10.17 11.88 -2.81
CA GLN A 168 8.71 12.00 -2.86
C GLN A 168 8.17 11.77 -4.27
N ALA A 169 8.86 12.26 -5.31
CA ALA A 169 8.47 12.03 -6.71
C ALA A 169 8.61 10.55 -7.09
N VAL A 170 9.70 9.89 -6.68
CA VAL A 170 9.94 8.46 -6.88
C VAL A 170 8.83 7.62 -6.23
N LEU A 171 8.56 7.86 -4.95
CA LEU A 171 7.52 7.15 -4.21
C LEU A 171 6.14 7.36 -4.83
N LYS A 172 5.87 8.56 -5.35
CA LYS A 172 4.62 8.86 -6.05
C LYS A 172 4.49 8.12 -7.38
N ALA A 173 5.59 7.89 -8.08
CA ALA A 173 5.61 7.09 -9.30
C ALA A 173 5.35 5.60 -9.02
N ILE A 174 5.92 5.07 -7.93
CA ILE A 174 5.69 3.68 -7.51
C ILE A 174 4.25 3.49 -7.00
N ASN A 175 3.78 4.37 -6.13
CA ASN A 175 2.43 4.30 -5.57
C ASN A 175 1.70 5.65 -5.70
N PRO A 176 0.95 5.86 -6.79
CA PRO A 176 0.21 7.11 -7.01
C PRO A 176 -0.94 7.30 -6.02
N PHE A 177 -1.36 6.28 -5.28
CA PHE A 177 -2.47 6.36 -4.34
C PHE A 177 -2.04 6.72 -2.91
N ALA A 178 -0.78 6.47 -2.57
CA ALA A 178 -0.26 6.84 -1.27
C ALA A 178 -0.12 8.36 -1.15
N GLU A 179 -0.47 8.86 0.03
CA GLU A 179 0.05 10.14 0.48
C GLU A 179 1.43 9.92 1.13
N THR A 180 2.39 10.77 0.76
CA THR A 180 3.72 10.76 1.37
C THR A 180 3.82 11.88 2.40
N LEU A 181 4.01 11.53 3.66
CA LEU A 181 4.32 12.42 4.76
C LEU A 181 5.84 12.38 5.03
N VAL A 182 6.38 13.49 5.54
CA VAL A 182 7.81 13.64 5.87
C VAL A 182 7.95 13.79 7.38
N ALA A 183 8.67 12.90 8.03
CA ALA A 183 8.97 13.04 9.45
C ALA A 183 9.98 14.17 9.66
N GLU A 184 9.85 14.91 10.77
CA GLU A 184 10.82 15.94 11.16
C GLU A 184 11.41 15.55 12.52
N GLY A 185 12.56 14.87 12.51
CA GLY A 185 13.11 14.25 13.71
C GLY A 185 12.12 13.24 14.33
N GLN A 186 11.72 13.46 15.58
CA GLN A 186 10.75 12.61 16.28
C GLN A 186 9.28 13.02 16.04
N ASN A 187 9.03 14.01 15.17
CA ASN A 187 7.67 14.39 14.77
C ASN A 187 7.23 13.58 13.54
N PHE A 188 6.57 12.45 13.80
CA PHE A 188 6.06 11.55 12.76
C PHE A 188 4.69 11.93 12.18
N GLN A 189 4.18 13.13 12.49
CA GLN A 189 2.86 13.58 12.04
C GLN A 189 1.71 12.60 12.40
N VAL A 190 1.76 11.99 13.59
CA VAL A 190 0.81 10.95 14.06
C VAL A 190 -0.65 11.31 13.82
N THR A 191 -1.05 12.56 14.08
CA THR A 191 -2.43 13.00 13.84
C THR A 191 -2.84 12.84 12.37
N LYS A 192 -1.96 13.18 11.42
CA LYS A 192 -2.24 13.02 9.99
C LYS A 192 -2.24 11.55 9.57
N LEU A 193 -1.30 10.75 10.10
CA LEU A 193 -1.24 9.31 9.84
C LEU A 193 -2.55 8.59 10.21
N PHE A 194 -3.23 9.03 11.28
CA PHE A 194 -4.47 8.41 11.74
C PHE A 194 -5.75 9.15 11.31
N ALA A 195 -5.65 10.36 10.75
CA ALA A 195 -6.81 11.06 10.19
C ALA A 195 -7.24 10.49 8.83
N ARG A 196 -6.33 9.81 8.13
CA ARG A 196 -6.60 9.23 6.82
C ARG A 196 -7.16 7.82 6.95
N GLU A 197 -8.24 7.58 6.21
CA GLU A 197 -8.83 6.26 6.04
C GLU A 197 -8.54 5.71 4.64
N ARG A 198 -8.46 4.39 4.56
CA ARG A 198 -8.41 3.62 3.33
C ARG A 198 -9.58 4.06 2.46
N PHE A 199 -9.34 4.21 1.16
CA PHE A 199 -10.31 4.68 0.16
C PHE A 199 -10.46 6.20 -0.05
N ALA A 200 -10.04 7.07 0.88
CA ALA A 200 -10.15 8.53 0.68
C ALA A 200 -9.43 9.04 -0.58
N ASN A 201 -8.26 8.48 -0.92
CA ASN A 201 -7.48 8.81 -2.13
C ASN A 201 -7.86 7.98 -3.37
N PHE A 202 -8.82 7.05 -3.29
CA PHE A 202 -9.27 6.34 -4.50
C PHE A 202 -9.97 7.31 -5.46
N TYR A 203 -10.73 8.25 -4.91
CA TYR A 203 -11.55 9.20 -5.67
C TYR A 203 -10.74 10.37 -6.25
N SER A 204 -9.53 10.61 -5.76
CA SER A 204 -8.63 11.62 -6.32
C SER A 204 -8.04 11.10 -7.63
N ASN A 205 -8.48 11.70 -8.74
CA ASN A 205 -8.17 11.35 -10.13
C ASN A 205 -6.66 11.09 -10.33
N PRO A 206 -6.17 9.83 -10.33
CA PRO A 206 -4.75 9.56 -10.41
C PRO A 206 -4.28 9.93 -11.83
N LYS A 207 -3.28 10.82 -11.92
CA LYS A 207 -2.63 11.10 -13.20
C LYS A 207 -1.70 9.92 -13.52
N PRO A 208 -1.68 9.42 -14.76
CA PRO A 208 -0.72 8.41 -15.16
C PRO A 208 0.68 9.02 -14.99
N VAL A 209 1.46 8.47 -14.06
CA VAL A 209 2.90 8.67 -14.05
C VAL A 209 3.47 7.52 -14.89
N VAL A 210 3.54 7.75 -16.20
CA VAL A 210 4.40 6.91 -17.04
C VAL A 210 5.81 7.33 -16.66
N THR A 211 6.52 6.51 -15.89
CA THR A 211 7.98 6.62 -15.83
C THR A 211 8.47 6.18 -17.21
N PRO A 212 9.04 7.07 -18.03
CA PRO A 212 9.82 6.63 -19.17
C PRO A 212 10.90 5.70 -18.62
N LYS A 213 11.07 4.52 -19.25
CA LYS A 213 12.20 3.63 -18.96
C LYS A 213 13.47 4.48 -18.81
N GLY A 214 14.06 4.48 -17.62
CA GLY A 214 15.33 5.18 -17.35
C GLY A 214 15.30 6.57 -16.73
N ILE A 215 14.21 7.04 -16.08
CA ILE A 215 14.30 8.22 -15.19
C ILE A 215 14.62 7.82 -13.76
N PHE A 216 15.78 7.24 -13.53
CA PHE A 216 16.55 7.90 -12.48
C PHE A 216 17.96 8.11 -13.02
N SER A 217 18.25 9.36 -13.30
CA SER A 217 19.61 9.82 -13.50
C SER A 217 19.77 10.88 -12.43
N LEU A 218 20.19 10.45 -11.25
CA LEU A 218 20.66 11.33 -10.21
C LEU A 218 22.11 11.68 -10.54
N SER A 219 22.29 12.51 -11.57
CA SER A 219 23.53 13.24 -11.77
C SER A 219 23.20 14.71 -12.00
N SER A 220 23.58 15.52 -11.02
CA SER A 220 23.59 16.98 -10.99
C SER A 220 24.03 17.64 -12.30
N ALA A 221 23.25 18.61 -12.79
CA ALA A 221 23.76 19.88 -13.33
C ALA A 221 22.62 20.85 -13.71
N ALA A 222 22.85 22.13 -13.40
CA ALA A 222 22.02 23.31 -13.71
C ALA A 222 21.83 23.54 -15.24
N PRO A 223 20.93 24.44 -15.67
CA PRO A 223 20.53 24.55 -17.08
C PRO A 223 21.44 25.50 -17.85
N GLU A 224 22.16 25.02 -18.87
CA GLU A 224 22.72 25.88 -19.91
C GLU A 224 22.61 25.29 -21.32
N LYS A 225 22.58 26.21 -22.29
CA LYS A 225 22.15 26.12 -23.68
C LYS A 225 23.09 25.26 -24.57
N GLN A 226 22.50 24.65 -25.62
CA GLN A 226 23.11 23.89 -26.76
C GLN A 226 24.37 24.54 -27.39
N PRO A 227 25.26 23.85 -28.18
CA PRO A 227 24.93 22.81 -29.19
C PRO A 227 25.94 21.64 -29.50
N LEU A 228 25.42 20.62 -30.21
CA LEU A 228 25.97 19.70 -31.25
C LEU A 228 27.47 19.25 -31.33
N VAL A 229 27.65 17.91 -31.27
CA VAL A 229 28.71 16.99 -31.82
C VAL A 229 30.07 16.84 -31.10
N ALA A 230 30.33 15.67 -30.49
CA ALA A 230 31.41 14.70 -30.82
C ALA A 230 31.81 13.76 -29.65
N PHE A 231 31.88 12.47 -29.97
CA PHE A 231 32.69 11.36 -29.43
C PHE A 231 33.19 11.32 -27.97
N GLY A 232 32.64 10.33 -27.24
CA GLY A 232 33.42 9.37 -26.45
C GLY A 232 33.86 9.78 -25.05
N THR A 233 33.19 9.26 -24.03
CA THR A 233 33.81 8.52 -22.90
C THR A 233 32.70 7.92 -22.03
N SER A 234 33.01 6.81 -21.41
CA SER A 234 32.12 5.93 -20.65
C SER A 234 31.36 6.62 -19.53
N HIS A 235 30.03 6.60 -19.58
CA HIS A 235 29.21 6.67 -18.37
C HIS A 235 28.12 5.61 -18.46
N ASN A 236 28.20 4.63 -17.56
CA ASN A 236 27.20 3.59 -17.37
C ASN A 236 25.86 4.28 -17.11
N ARG A 237 24.91 4.03 -18.00
CA ARG A 237 23.50 4.34 -17.80
C ARG A 237 23.01 3.42 -16.70
N HIS A 238 22.75 3.95 -15.52
CA HIS A 238 22.24 3.15 -14.41
C HIS A 238 20.72 2.99 -14.58
N GLU A 239 20.27 1.75 -14.77
CA GLU A 239 18.86 1.38 -14.85
C GLU A 239 18.31 1.32 -13.43
N HIS A 240 17.31 2.16 -13.14
CA HIS A 240 16.62 2.15 -11.86
C HIS A 240 15.33 1.33 -11.97
N SER A 241 15.07 0.55 -10.91
CA SER A 241 13.97 -0.42 -10.69
C SER A 241 12.94 -0.54 -11.82
N ASP A 242 12.81 -1.73 -12.42
CA ASP A 242 11.87 -2.10 -13.51
C ASP A 242 10.36 -1.98 -13.17
N ILE A 243 9.99 -1.16 -12.19
CA ILE A 243 8.62 -0.97 -11.74
C ILE A 243 7.91 -0.03 -12.71
N GLU A 244 6.78 -0.51 -13.20
CA GLU A 244 5.89 0.18 -14.10
C GLU A 244 4.55 0.39 -13.40
N THR A 245 3.98 1.59 -13.56
CA THR A 245 2.62 1.92 -13.13
C THR A 245 1.80 2.22 -14.39
N VAL A 246 0.80 1.37 -14.64
CA VAL A 246 -0.09 1.46 -15.81
C VAL A 246 -1.47 1.92 -15.36
N LEU A 247 -2.03 2.92 -16.04
CA LEU A 247 -3.42 3.36 -15.87
C LEU A 247 -4.25 3.00 -17.11
N LEU A 248 -5.31 2.22 -16.90
CA LEU A 248 -6.28 1.83 -17.92
C LEU A 248 -7.60 2.54 -17.65
N LYS A 249 -8.24 3.05 -18.70
CA LYS A 249 -9.49 3.79 -18.62
C LYS A 249 -10.52 3.28 -19.63
N TYR A 250 -11.76 3.14 -19.17
CA TYR A 250 -12.89 2.71 -19.99
C TYR A 250 -14.11 3.57 -19.68
N LYS A 251 -14.78 4.08 -20.70
CA LYS A 251 -16.02 4.87 -20.54
C LYS A 251 -17.26 3.98 -20.55
N GLU A 252 -17.11 2.79 -21.10
CA GLU A 252 -18.12 1.77 -21.22
C GLU A 252 -18.38 1.11 -19.86
N SER A 253 -19.62 0.68 -19.64
CA SER A 253 -20.00 -0.04 -18.43
C SER A 253 -19.29 -1.39 -18.37
N MET A 254 -18.78 -1.74 -17.18
CA MET A 254 -18.12 -3.01 -16.94
C MET A 254 -19.07 -4.01 -16.26
N ASN A 255 -19.05 -5.26 -16.73
CA ASN A 255 -19.65 -6.40 -16.06
C ASN A 255 -18.73 -6.85 -14.91
N ILE A 256 -19.25 -6.73 -13.69
CA ILE A 256 -18.48 -6.96 -12.46
C ILE A 256 -18.21 -8.44 -12.24
N GLN A 257 -19.13 -9.32 -12.63
CA GLN A 257 -18.97 -10.77 -12.49
C GLN A 257 -17.88 -11.28 -13.44
N ASP A 258 -17.89 -10.81 -14.69
CA ASP A 258 -16.85 -11.14 -15.67
C ASP A 258 -15.49 -10.59 -15.22
N LEU A 259 -15.46 -9.34 -14.75
CA LEU A 259 -14.25 -8.72 -14.22
C LEU A 259 -13.66 -9.50 -13.05
N GLU A 260 -14.50 -9.85 -12.05
CA GLU A 260 -14.10 -10.63 -10.89
C GLU A 260 -13.54 -11.99 -11.31
N HIS A 261 -14.26 -12.71 -12.18
CA HIS A 261 -13.82 -14.02 -12.68
C HIS A 261 -12.48 -13.92 -13.42
N ARG A 262 -12.34 -12.98 -14.36
CA ARG A 262 -11.10 -12.78 -15.14
C ARG A 262 -9.92 -12.40 -14.26
N MET A 263 -10.15 -11.49 -13.30
CA MET A 263 -9.13 -11.08 -12.35
C MET A 263 -8.70 -12.22 -11.45
N MET A 264 -9.63 -13.03 -10.93
CA MET A 264 -9.29 -14.20 -10.11
C MET A 264 -8.44 -15.21 -10.88
N VAL A 265 -8.79 -15.51 -12.14
CA VAL A 265 -7.96 -16.37 -12.99
C VAL A 265 -6.57 -15.79 -13.23
N PHE A 266 -6.49 -14.48 -13.52
CA PHE A 266 -5.22 -13.78 -13.70
C PHE A 266 -4.33 -13.82 -12.43
N LEU A 267 -4.92 -13.57 -11.26
CA LEU A 267 -4.21 -13.54 -9.97
C LEU A 267 -3.63 -14.90 -9.57
N ILE A 268 -4.28 -15.98 -9.98
CA ILE A 268 -3.79 -17.34 -9.70
C ILE A 268 -2.68 -17.73 -10.69
N ALA A 269 -2.84 -17.40 -11.97
CA ALA A 269 -2.01 -17.94 -13.03
C ALA A 269 -0.82 -17.04 -13.45
N GLN A 270 -0.94 -15.72 -13.35
CA GLN A 270 -0.05 -14.79 -14.08
C GLN A 270 0.38 -13.54 -13.30
N SER A 271 0.06 -13.43 -12.00
CA SER A 271 0.33 -12.20 -11.23
C SER A 271 1.72 -12.09 -10.61
N ALA A 272 2.67 -12.94 -10.98
CA ALA A 272 3.99 -12.98 -10.34
C ALA A 272 4.70 -11.61 -10.32
N ASN A 273 4.52 -10.83 -11.38
CA ASN A 273 5.12 -9.50 -11.51
C ASN A 273 4.15 -8.35 -11.16
N VAL A 274 2.95 -8.64 -10.66
CA VAL A 274 1.98 -7.61 -10.24
C VAL A 274 2.04 -7.45 -8.74
N TYR A 275 2.33 -6.24 -8.29
CA TYR A 275 2.41 -5.90 -6.87
C TYR A 275 1.10 -5.35 -6.34
N ARG A 276 0.37 -4.57 -7.15
CA ARG A 276 -0.95 -4.06 -6.78
C ARG A 276 -1.78 -3.76 -8.01
N VAL A 277 -3.04 -4.18 -7.99
CA VAL A 277 -4.08 -3.63 -8.86
C VAL A 277 -5.10 -2.93 -7.99
N LYS A 278 -5.53 -1.77 -8.43
CA LYS A 278 -6.49 -0.94 -7.72
C LYS A 278 -7.32 -0.15 -8.72
N GLY A 279 -8.63 -0.13 -8.55
CA GLY A 279 -9.51 0.53 -9.51
C GLY A 279 -10.81 1.04 -8.93
N ILE A 280 -11.36 2.03 -9.63
CA ILE A 280 -12.76 2.44 -9.54
C ILE A 280 -13.42 1.93 -10.81
N ILE A 281 -14.48 1.16 -10.66
CA ILE A 281 -15.19 0.52 -11.76
C ILE A 281 -16.53 1.21 -11.93
N TYR A 282 -16.83 1.57 -13.17
CA TYR A 282 -18.14 2.03 -13.60
C TYR A 282 -18.97 0.84 -14.07
N SER A 283 -20.16 0.69 -13.50
CA SER A 283 -21.18 -0.24 -13.98
C SER A 283 -22.54 0.45 -13.98
N HIS A 284 -23.30 0.33 -15.07
CA HIS A 284 -24.61 0.96 -15.21
C HIS A 284 -25.65 0.42 -14.22
N LEU A 285 -25.42 -0.77 -13.66
CA LEU A 285 -26.28 -1.41 -12.66
C LEU A 285 -26.19 -0.76 -11.27
N PHE A 286 -25.22 0.14 -11.05
CA PHE A 286 -24.98 0.75 -9.74
C PHE A 286 -24.87 2.27 -9.86
N GLU A 287 -25.56 3.00 -8.97
CA GLU A 287 -25.36 4.44 -8.79
C GLU A 287 -24.04 4.77 -8.06
N SER A 288 -23.50 3.79 -7.35
CA SER A 288 -22.25 3.89 -6.62
C SER A 288 -21.06 3.47 -7.46
N ARG A 289 -19.90 4.06 -7.15
CA ARG A 289 -18.61 3.57 -7.63
C ARG A 289 -18.38 2.16 -7.09
N ILE A 290 -17.79 1.28 -7.89
CA ILE A 290 -17.32 -0.01 -7.39
C ILE A 290 -15.82 0.09 -7.19
N VAL A 291 -15.35 -0.24 -6.00
CA VAL A 291 -13.95 -0.20 -5.63
C VAL A 291 -13.37 -1.60 -5.73
N LEU A 292 -12.31 -1.75 -6.53
CA LEU A 292 -11.60 -3.01 -6.73
C LEU A 292 -10.16 -2.86 -6.25
N GLN A 293 -9.64 -3.85 -5.53
CA GLN A 293 -8.23 -3.93 -5.21
C GLN A 293 -7.74 -5.38 -5.06
N THR A 294 -6.47 -5.62 -5.37
CA THR A 294 -5.83 -6.91 -5.12
C THR A 294 -5.20 -6.96 -3.75
N VAL A 295 -5.23 -8.14 -3.15
CA VAL A 295 -4.60 -8.45 -1.88
C VAL A 295 -3.90 -9.80 -2.03
N GLY A 296 -2.61 -9.76 -2.33
CA GLY A 296 -1.86 -10.95 -2.73
C GLY A 296 -2.46 -11.55 -4.00
N LYS A 297 -2.84 -12.83 -3.95
CA LYS A 297 -3.51 -13.55 -5.05
C LYS A 297 -5.04 -13.52 -4.98
N SER A 298 -5.61 -12.67 -4.14
CA SER A 298 -7.06 -12.52 -4.00
C SER A 298 -7.53 -11.13 -4.43
N LEU A 299 -8.82 -11.04 -4.72
CA LEU A 299 -9.49 -9.82 -5.10
C LEU A 299 -10.45 -9.38 -3.99
N ALA A 300 -10.48 -8.08 -3.70
CA ALA A 300 -11.47 -7.46 -2.84
C ALA A 300 -12.26 -6.44 -3.66
N ILE A 301 -13.59 -6.60 -3.66
CA ILE A 301 -14.54 -5.70 -4.32
C ILE A 301 -15.48 -5.15 -3.25
N ALA A 302 -15.73 -3.85 -3.28
CA ALA A 302 -16.65 -3.17 -2.38
C ALA A 302 -17.42 -2.06 -3.10
N LEU A 303 -18.60 -1.71 -2.60
CA LEU A 303 -19.28 -0.48 -3.00
C LEU A 303 -18.57 0.72 -2.37
N GLY A 304 -18.30 1.73 -3.18
CA GLY A 304 -17.78 3.02 -2.76
C GLY A 304 -18.88 4.08 -2.71
N GLU A 305 -18.47 5.34 -2.76
CA GLU A 305 -19.39 6.48 -2.77
C GLU A 305 -20.17 6.59 -4.09
N ASN A 306 -21.34 7.23 -4.02
CA ASN A 306 -22.14 7.57 -5.20
C ASN A 306 -21.40 8.49 -6.16
N TRP A 307 -21.54 8.22 -7.46
CA TRP A 307 -21.08 9.13 -8.51
C TRP A 307 -21.74 10.50 -8.32
N LEU A 308 -20.99 11.59 -8.48
CA LEU A 308 -21.59 12.92 -8.45
C LEU A 308 -22.43 13.15 -9.74
N PRO A 309 -23.46 14.01 -9.71
CA PRO A 309 -24.35 14.21 -10.87
C PRO A 309 -23.62 14.58 -12.17
N ASP A 310 -22.59 15.42 -12.08
CA ASP A 310 -21.83 15.93 -13.24
C ASP A 310 -20.49 15.21 -13.46
N GLU A 311 -20.23 14.12 -12.73
CA GLU A 311 -18.98 13.38 -12.84
C GLU A 311 -19.01 12.43 -14.04
N ILE A 312 -17.93 12.42 -14.80
CA ILE A 312 -17.72 11.42 -15.86
C ILE A 312 -17.57 10.05 -15.20
N ARG A 313 -18.60 9.21 -15.36
CA ARG A 313 -18.57 7.81 -14.95
C ARG A 313 -17.67 7.04 -15.89
N GLU A 314 -16.46 6.75 -15.43
CA GLU A 314 -15.49 5.95 -16.16
C GLU A 314 -14.78 4.97 -15.23
N THR A 315 -14.50 3.78 -15.74
CA THR A 315 -13.63 2.82 -15.07
C THR A 315 -12.18 3.30 -15.16
N LYS A 316 -11.47 3.28 -14.03
CA LYS A 316 -10.03 3.58 -13.92
C LYS A 316 -9.37 2.44 -13.15
N ILE A 317 -8.43 1.75 -13.78
CA ILE A 317 -7.67 0.66 -13.14
C ILE A 317 -6.19 1.01 -13.21
N VAL A 318 -5.53 1.02 -12.06
CA VAL A 318 -4.08 1.17 -11.95
C VAL A 318 -3.48 -0.17 -11.60
N VAL A 319 -2.45 -0.56 -12.35
CA VAL A 319 -1.65 -1.76 -12.14
C VAL A 319 -0.22 -1.33 -11.85
N ILE A 320 0.34 -1.80 -10.75
CA ILE A 320 1.72 -1.55 -10.32
C ILE A 320 2.45 -2.90 -10.33
N GLY A 321 3.60 -2.97 -10.97
CA GLY A 321 4.36 -4.22 -11.09
C GLY A 321 5.60 -4.08 -11.94
N LYS A 322 6.20 -5.20 -12.36
CA LYS A 322 7.35 -5.24 -13.28
C LYS A 322 6.96 -5.86 -14.61
N GLU A 323 7.62 -5.46 -15.69
CA GLU A 323 7.43 -6.03 -17.04
C GLU A 323 5.95 -6.12 -17.45
N LEU A 324 5.18 -5.06 -17.22
CA LEU A 324 3.73 -5.09 -17.39
C LEU A 324 3.37 -5.08 -18.88
N LYS A 325 2.65 -6.11 -19.31
CA LYS A 325 2.14 -6.20 -20.68
C LYS A 325 0.84 -5.43 -20.82
N LEU A 326 0.91 -4.11 -21.03
CA LEU A 326 -0.25 -3.22 -21.20
C LEU A 326 -1.32 -3.80 -22.12
N TYR A 327 -0.93 -4.28 -23.31
CA TYR A 327 -1.85 -4.88 -24.27
C TYR A 327 -2.60 -6.10 -23.72
N GLY A 328 -1.93 -6.92 -22.90
CA GLY A 328 -2.55 -8.08 -22.25
C GLY A 328 -3.63 -7.68 -21.25
N PHE A 329 -3.33 -6.69 -20.40
CA PHE A 329 -4.32 -6.14 -19.46
C PHE A 329 -5.49 -5.49 -20.19
N ASP A 330 -5.22 -4.64 -21.20
CA ASP A 330 -6.29 -3.98 -21.95
C ASP A 330 -7.21 -4.99 -22.63
N LYS A 331 -6.63 -6.00 -23.30
CA LYS A 331 -7.40 -7.09 -23.90
C LYS A 331 -8.25 -7.83 -22.87
N MET A 332 -7.70 -8.15 -21.71
CA MET A 332 -8.44 -8.83 -20.64
C MET A 332 -9.62 -7.99 -20.15
N PHE A 333 -9.40 -6.72 -19.78
CA PHE A 333 -10.46 -5.86 -19.24
C PHE A 333 -11.54 -5.52 -20.27
N ARG A 334 -11.19 -5.39 -21.56
CA ARG A 334 -12.17 -5.17 -22.63
C ARG A 334 -13.16 -6.32 -22.79
N THR A 335 -12.76 -7.56 -22.49
CA THR A 335 -13.69 -8.70 -22.48
C THR A 335 -14.72 -8.65 -21.35
N CYS A 336 -14.57 -7.72 -20.41
CA CYS A 336 -15.49 -7.52 -19.29
C CYS A 336 -16.41 -6.31 -19.52
N LEU A 337 -16.34 -5.63 -20.67
CA LEU A 337 -17.22 -4.51 -20.98
C LEU A 337 -18.53 -5.03 -21.56
N TYR A 338 -19.65 -4.43 -21.17
CA TYR A 338 -20.93 -4.71 -21.82
C TYR A 338 -20.88 -4.29 -23.29
N SER A 339 -21.46 -5.10 -24.16
CA SER A 339 -21.77 -4.70 -25.53
C SER A 339 -22.90 -3.68 -25.51
N PRO A 340 -22.99 -2.76 -26.49
CA PRO A 340 -24.17 -1.92 -26.67
C PRO A 340 -25.50 -2.70 -26.71
N SER A 341 -25.47 -3.97 -27.12
CA SER A 341 -26.63 -4.87 -27.15
C SER A 341 -27.08 -5.40 -25.78
N ASP A 342 -26.25 -5.28 -24.75
CA ASP A 342 -26.49 -5.92 -23.45
C ASP A 342 -27.18 -4.98 -22.44
N ILE A 343 -27.41 -3.72 -22.84
CA ILE A 343 -27.89 -2.61 -21.99
C ILE A 343 -29.35 -2.23 -22.35
N GLU A 344 -29.98 -2.96 -23.29
CA GLU A 344 -31.40 -2.75 -23.68
C GLU A 344 -32.41 -3.34 -22.68
#